data_AF-A0A821GMU0-F1
#
_entry.id   AF-A0A821GMU0-F1
#
_cell.length_a   1.000
_cell.length_b   1.000
_cell.length_c   1.000
_cell.angle_alpha   90.00
_cell.angle_beta   90.00
_cell.angle_gamma   90.00
#
_symmetry.space_group_name_H-M   'P 1'
#
loop_
_entity.id
_entity.type
_entity.pdbx_description
1 polymer ?
#
loop_
_entity_poly.entity_id
_entity_poly.type
_entity_poly.pdbx_seq_one_letter_code
_entity_poly.pdbx_strand_id
1 'polypeptide(L)'
;MNTSPNKDINIFDLPNEILVIIFNKLNMIDALYSLVDVNERFNRLVFDRLYIHNLDLTVKSSSNYISSINNQMLDEVCEKILPRIYHQVNKLTVEPHSIERLLFTTGYPQLDSLSFINFQKETFHQYLTGNTILRFLLMDQIKHLVVEIKNETTAATELSYKNTLNILSLILFSSKRLTHLIFSEWSSEEPLAISIFNHPTASCVSSTVTQLE
;
A
#
# COMPACT_ATOMS: atom_id res chain seq x y z
N MET A 1 46.95 -29.70 -5.30
CA MET A 1 45.71 -29.53 -4.51
C MET A 1 44.58 -29.38 -5.51
N ASN A 2 43.74 -30.40 -5.69
CA ASN A 2 42.57 -30.33 -6.56
C ASN A 2 41.44 -29.66 -5.76
N THR A 3 41.12 -28.41 -6.06
CA THR A 3 39.90 -27.78 -5.55
C THR A 3 38.72 -28.47 -6.22
N SER A 4 37.88 -29.12 -5.41
CA SER A 4 36.60 -29.67 -5.85
C SER A 4 35.84 -28.58 -6.63
N PRO A 5 35.25 -28.87 -7.80
CA PRO A 5 34.50 -27.88 -8.54
C PRO A 5 33.38 -27.36 -7.63
N ASN A 6 33.35 -26.05 -7.40
CA ASN A 6 32.23 -25.39 -6.74
C ASN A 6 31.00 -25.70 -7.59
N LYS A 7 30.16 -26.61 -7.09
CA LYS A 7 28.88 -26.90 -7.71
C LYS A 7 27.98 -25.72 -7.37
N ASP A 8 27.88 -24.78 -8.30
CA ASP A 8 26.95 -23.65 -8.19
C ASP A 8 25.56 -24.23 -7.95
N ILE A 9 24.98 -23.92 -6.79
CA ILE A 9 23.63 -24.36 -6.45
C ILE A 9 22.67 -23.57 -7.33
N ASN A 10 21.94 -24.28 -8.19
CA ASN A 10 20.92 -23.65 -9.01
C ASN A 10 19.69 -23.36 -8.14
N ILE A 11 19.14 -22.14 -8.25
CA ILE A 11 17.92 -21.75 -7.55
C ILE A 11 16.74 -22.69 -7.85
N PHE A 12 16.71 -23.30 -9.05
CA PHE A 12 15.68 -24.26 -9.43
C PHE A 12 15.76 -25.58 -8.64
N ASP A 13 16.91 -25.91 -8.05
CA ASP A 13 17.10 -27.12 -7.25
C ASP A 13 16.65 -26.94 -5.79
N LEU A 14 16.36 -25.70 -5.37
CA LEU A 14 15.91 -25.42 -4.01
C LEU A 14 14.47 -25.93 -3.80
N PRO A 15 14.12 -26.42 -2.60
CA PRO A 15 12.74 -26.74 -2.22
C PRO A 15 11.81 -25.52 -2.23
N ASN A 16 10.49 -25.73 -2.37
CA ASN A 16 9.50 -24.65 -2.44
C ASN A 16 9.53 -23.77 -1.18
N GLU A 17 9.72 -24.39 -0.02
CA GLU A 17 9.75 -23.74 1.29
C GLU A 17 10.88 -22.71 1.35
N ILE A 18 12.05 -23.06 0.80
CA ILE A 18 13.21 -22.17 0.74
C ILE A 18 12.96 -21.03 -0.24
N LEU A 19 12.35 -21.31 -1.41
CA LEU A 19 12.00 -20.29 -2.39
C LEU A 19 11.01 -19.27 -1.84
N VAL A 20 9.99 -19.71 -1.11
CA VAL A 20 9.03 -18.81 -0.45
C VAL A 20 9.73 -17.92 0.58
N ILE A 21 10.65 -18.48 1.38
CA ILE A 21 11.45 -17.68 2.31
C ILE A 21 12.26 -16.61 1.57
N ILE A 22 12.88 -16.95 0.44
CA ILE A 22 13.63 -16.00 -0.38
C ILE A 22 12.70 -14.93 -0.94
N PHE A 23 11.56 -15.30 -1.54
CA PHE A 23 10.63 -14.35 -2.15
C PHE A 23 10.00 -13.40 -1.12
N ASN A 24 9.79 -13.86 0.11
CA ASN A 24 9.34 -13.02 1.23
C ASN A 24 10.40 -12.03 1.72
N LYS A 25 11.67 -12.20 1.33
CA LYS A 25 12.76 -11.23 1.59
C LYS A 25 12.98 -10.26 0.43
N LEU A 26 12.43 -10.56 -0.75
CA LEU A 26 12.48 -9.65 -1.89
C LEU A 26 11.42 -8.56 -1.73
N ASN A 27 11.68 -7.40 -2.33
CA ASN A 27 10.62 -6.44 -2.54
C ASN A 27 9.54 -7.08 -3.42
N MET A 28 8.27 -6.95 -3.04
CA MET A 28 7.18 -7.63 -3.71
C MET A 28 7.05 -7.21 -5.17
N ILE A 29 7.24 -5.93 -5.49
CA ILE A 29 7.14 -5.48 -6.88
C ILE A 29 8.28 -6.04 -7.73
N ASP A 30 9.50 -6.11 -7.19
CA ASP A 30 10.66 -6.69 -7.87
C ASP A 30 10.44 -8.18 -8.14
N ALA A 31 9.90 -8.91 -7.17
CA ALA A 31 9.57 -10.32 -7.31
C ALA A 31 8.48 -10.53 -8.36
N LEU A 32 7.41 -9.74 -8.33
CA LEU A 32 6.32 -9.83 -9.32
C LEU A 32 6.84 -9.54 -10.73
N TYR A 33 7.57 -8.45 -10.91
CA TYR A 33 8.09 -8.05 -12.22
C TYR A 33 9.13 -9.04 -12.76
N SER A 34 10.02 -9.55 -11.90
CA SER A 34 11.19 -10.33 -12.33
C SER A 34 10.94 -11.84 -12.41
N LEU A 35 9.92 -12.37 -11.72
CA LEU A 35 9.71 -13.82 -11.62
C LEU A 35 8.47 -14.30 -12.38
N VAL A 36 7.51 -13.41 -12.64
CA VAL A 36 6.32 -13.77 -13.41
C VAL A 36 6.72 -14.12 -14.84
N ASP A 37 6.17 -15.23 -15.32
CA ASP A 37 6.38 -15.82 -16.65
C ASP A 37 7.82 -16.26 -16.94
N VAL A 38 8.71 -16.27 -15.93
CA VAL A 38 10.05 -16.87 -16.03
C VAL A 38 10.02 -18.39 -15.91
N ASN A 39 9.23 -18.91 -14.96
CA ASN A 39 9.09 -20.33 -14.73
C ASN A 39 7.73 -20.65 -14.12
N GLU A 40 7.08 -21.73 -14.57
CA GLU A 40 5.76 -22.13 -14.07
C GLU A 40 5.74 -22.37 -12.55
N ARG A 41 6.82 -22.94 -12.00
CA ARG A 41 6.98 -23.14 -10.56
C ARG A 41 7.01 -21.82 -9.82
N PHE A 42 7.71 -20.81 -10.35
CA PHE A 42 7.75 -19.47 -9.75
C PHE A 42 6.41 -18.77 -9.86
N ASN A 43 5.71 -18.90 -11.00
CA ASN A 43 4.36 -18.37 -11.15
C ASN A 43 3.41 -18.89 -10.06
N ARG A 44 3.47 -20.20 -9.76
CA ARG A 44 2.66 -20.79 -8.68
C ARG A 44 2.98 -20.20 -7.31
N LEU A 45 4.26 -19.93 -7.03
CA LEU A 45 4.70 -19.37 -5.75
C LEU A 45 4.37 -17.87 -5.62
N VAL A 46 4.61 -17.10 -6.68
CA VAL A 46 4.37 -15.65 -6.71
C VAL A 46 2.87 -15.35 -6.72
N PHE A 47 2.05 -16.19 -7.34
CA PHE A 47 0.58 -16.07 -7.28
C PHE A 47 -0.06 -16.85 -6.14
N ASP A 48 0.75 -17.42 -5.24
CA ASP A 48 0.21 -18.04 -4.04
C ASP A 48 -0.52 -16.99 -3.20
N ARG A 49 -1.68 -17.37 -2.67
CA ARG A 49 -2.54 -16.48 -1.90
C ARG A 49 -1.82 -15.90 -0.68
N LEU A 50 -0.93 -16.65 -0.05
CA LEU A 50 -0.17 -16.17 1.12
C LEU A 50 0.73 -15.00 0.74
N TYR A 51 1.24 -14.99 -0.49
CA TYR A 51 2.08 -13.91 -1.01
C TYR A 51 1.24 -12.71 -1.45
N ILE A 52 0.19 -12.93 -2.24
CA ILE A 52 -0.56 -11.86 -2.94
C ILE A 52 -1.60 -11.13 -2.08
N HIS A 53 -2.07 -11.70 -0.97
CA HIS A 53 -3.17 -11.09 -0.21
C HIS A 53 -2.84 -9.67 0.29
N ASN A 54 -1.57 -9.39 0.56
CA ASN A 54 -1.06 -8.07 0.93
C ASN A 54 -0.13 -7.56 -0.16
N LEU A 55 -0.70 -6.87 -1.14
CA LEU A 55 0.04 -6.34 -2.27
C LEU A 55 0.71 -5.01 -1.90
N ASP A 56 2.01 -5.04 -1.63
CA ASP A 56 2.83 -3.85 -1.35
C ASP A 56 3.59 -3.42 -2.61
N LEU A 57 3.07 -2.39 -3.29
CA LEU A 57 3.66 -1.84 -4.51
C LEU A 57 4.46 -0.60 -4.17
N THR A 58 5.48 -0.78 -3.34
CA THR A 58 6.37 0.29 -2.89
C THR A 58 7.80 -0.22 -2.96
N VAL A 59 8.74 0.57 -3.48
CA VAL A 59 10.13 0.12 -3.58
C VAL A 59 10.87 0.59 -2.33
N LYS A 60 11.26 -0.36 -1.49
CA LYS A 60 12.00 -0.09 -0.24
C LYS A 60 13.49 -0.33 -0.47
N SER A 61 14.30 0.69 -0.21
CA SER A 61 15.75 0.55 -0.16
C SER A 61 16.20 -0.18 1.12
N SER A 62 17.47 -0.56 1.18
CA SER A 62 18.10 -1.11 2.39
C SER A 62 18.09 -0.14 3.58
N SER A 63 17.93 1.17 3.35
CA SER A 63 17.79 2.19 4.38
C SER A 63 16.34 2.45 4.78
N ASN A 64 15.41 1.58 4.37
CA ASN A 64 13.95 1.76 4.51
C ASN A 64 13.42 3.03 3.82
N TYR A 65 14.22 3.64 2.93
CA TYR A 65 13.74 4.74 2.11
C TYR A 65 12.84 4.18 1.02
N ILE A 66 11.61 4.68 0.95
CA ILE A 66 10.67 4.31 -0.10
C ILE A 66 10.98 5.20 -1.31
N SER A 67 11.45 4.57 -2.39
CA SER A 67 11.62 5.20 -3.70
C SER A 67 10.43 4.92 -4.59
N SER A 68 10.15 5.84 -5.51
CA SER A 68 9.07 5.68 -6.48
C SER A 68 9.35 4.52 -7.44
N ILE A 69 8.30 3.75 -7.73
CA ILE A 69 8.33 2.68 -8.72
C ILE A 69 8.65 3.26 -10.10
N ASN A 70 9.45 2.54 -10.88
CA ASN A 70 9.69 2.87 -12.28
C ASN A 70 8.38 2.72 -13.10
N ASN A 71 8.03 3.74 -13.90
CA ASN A 71 6.80 3.73 -14.71
C ASN A 71 6.64 2.50 -15.61
N GLN A 72 7.73 2.02 -16.23
CA GLN A 72 7.72 0.82 -17.07
C GLN A 72 7.38 -0.42 -16.25
N MET A 73 8.00 -0.55 -15.07
CA MET A 73 7.72 -1.65 -14.15
C MET A 73 6.25 -1.63 -13.70
N LEU A 74 5.74 -0.43 -13.40
CA LEU A 74 4.34 -0.23 -13.06
C LEU A 74 3.41 -0.57 -14.24
N ASP A 75 3.79 -0.25 -15.48
CA ASP A 75 2.99 -0.58 -16.68
C ASP A 75 2.88 -2.09 -16.82
N GLU A 76 4.00 -2.81 -16.71
CA GLU A 76 3.99 -4.26 -16.83
C GLU A 76 3.20 -4.93 -15.70
N VAL A 77 3.32 -4.43 -14.47
CA VAL A 77 2.53 -4.92 -13.34
C VAL A 77 1.04 -4.68 -13.59
N CYS A 78 0.65 -3.48 -14.03
CA CYS A 78 -0.74 -3.16 -14.33
C CYS A 78 -1.31 -3.98 -15.49
N GLU A 79 -0.58 -4.12 -16.58
CA GLU A 79 -1.11 -4.75 -17.79
C GLU A 79 -1.10 -6.28 -17.73
N LYS A 80 -0.05 -6.87 -17.15
CA LYS A 80 0.18 -8.32 -17.23
C LYS A 80 -0.14 -9.05 -15.94
N ILE A 81 0.17 -8.43 -14.79
CA ILE A 81 0.18 -9.12 -13.50
C ILE A 81 -1.13 -8.89 -12.76
N LEU A 82 -1.52 -7.63 -12.53
CA LEU A 82 -2.73 -7.27 -11.80
C LEU A 82 -4.00 -7.99 -12.29
N PRO A 83 -4.27 -8.10 -13.61
CA PRO A 83 -5.47 -8.80 -14.10
C PRO A 83 -5.53 -10.27 -13.69
N ARG A 84 -4.38 -10.89 -13.37
CA ARG A 84 -4.29 -12.28 -12.91
C ARG A 84 -4.49 -12.42 -11.40
N ILE A 85 -4.21 -11.37 -10.61
CA ILE A 85 -4.16 -11.46 -9.14
C ILE A 85 -5.17 -10.59 -8.39
N TYR A 86 -5.81 -9.61 -9.04
CA TYR A 86 -6.63 -8.59 -8.36
C TYR A 86 -7.75 -9.15 -7.48
N HIS A 87 -8.30 -10.31 -7.84
CA HIS A 87 -9.37 -10.98 -7.11
C HIS A 87 -8.91 -11.60 -5.78
N GLN A 88 -7.60 -11.69 -5.53
CA GLN A 88 -7.00 -12.24 -4.32
C GLN A 88 -6.40 -11.17 -3.41
N VAL A 89 -6.37 -9.92 -3.86
CA VAL A 89 -5.77 -8.80 -3.11
C VAL A 89 -6.78 -8.32 -2.07
N ASN A 90 -6.42 -8.47 -0.80
CA ASN A 90 -7.18 -7.98 0.35
C ASN A 90 -6.66 -6.63 0.83
N LYS A 91 -5.34 -6.46 0.81
CA LYS A 91 -4.67 -5.24 1.22
C LYS A 91 -3.79 -4.72 0.09
N LEU A 92 -3.86 -3.42 -0.14
CA LEU A 92 -3.06 -2.75 -1.17
C LEU A 92 -2.32 -1.57 -0.54
N THR A 93 -0.99 -1.55 -0.66
CA THR A 93 -0.14 -0.42 -0.27
C THR A 93 0.43 0.25 -1.51
N VAL A 94 0.21 1.55 -1.66
CA VAL A 94 0.53 2.31 -2.87
C VAL A 94 1.02 3.73 -2.59
N GLU A 95 1.82 4.24 -3.53
CA GLU A 95 2.30 5.62 -3.54
C GLU A 95 1.40 6.53 -4.38
N PRO A 96 1.41 7.86 -4.16
CA PRO A 96 0.48 8.80 -4.81
C PRO A 96 0.47 8.73 -6.34
N HIS A 97 1.64 8.50 -6.93
CA HIS A 97 1.83 8.52 -8.39
C HIS A 97 1.31 7.24 -9.08
N SER A 98 1.12 6.14 -8.34
CA SER A 98 0.68 4.86 -8.89
C SER A 98 -0.80 4.56 -8.66
N ILE A 99 -1.45 5.29 -7.75
CA ILE A 99 -2.84 5.06 -7.32
C ILE A 99 -3.81 5.00 -8.48
N GLU A 100 -3.80 6.01 -9.34
CA GLU A 100 -4.75 6.04 -10.44
C GLU A 100 -4.57 4.78 -11.29
N ARG A 101 -3.36 4.55 -11.81
CA ARG A 101 -3.08 3.39 -12.66
C ARG A 101 -3.50 2.09 -11.98
N LEU A 102 -3.18 1.89 -10.71
CA LEU A 102 -3.48 0.65 -10.00
C LEU A 102 -4.97 0.46 -9.71
N LEU A 103 -5.66 1.51 -9.24
CA LEU A 103 -7.09 1.45 -8.90
C LEU A 103 -7.98 1.45 -10.15
N PHE A 104 -7.53 2.03 -11.26
CA PHE A 104 -8.26 2.02 -12.54
C PHE A 104 -8.08 0.73 -13.34
N THR A 105 -6.95 0.02 -13.16
CA THR A 105 -6.68 -1.19 -13.94
C THR A 105 -7.66 -2.31 -13.59
N THR A 106 -7.99 -2.49 -12.32
CA THR A 106 -8.84 -3.60 -11.86
C THR A 106 -9.77 -3.18 -10.73
N GLY A 107 -11.02 -3.65 -10.74
CA GLY A 107 -11.91 -3.52 -9.59
C GLY A 107 -11.61 -4.61 -8.58
N TYR A 108 -10.85 -4.32 -7.53
CA TYR A 108 -10.42 -5.28 -6.51
C TYR A 108 -11.58 -5.72 -5.60
N PRO A 109 -12.23 -6.87 -5.85
CA PRO A 109 -13.49 -7.21 -5.19
C PRO A 109 -13.32 -7.61 -3.72
N GLN A 110 -12.11 -8.02 -3.33
CA GLN A 110 -11.76 -8.46 -1.98
C GLN A 110 -11.00 -7.40 -1.18
N LEU A 111 -10.79 -6.21 -1.75
CA LEU A 111 -9.99 -5.17 -1.11
C LEU A 111 -10.70 -4.64 0.14
N ASP A 112 -10.14 -4.95 1.30
CA ASP A 112 -10.61 -4.52 2.60
C ASP A 112 -9.74 -3.44 3.23
N SER A 113 -8.46 -3.36 2.81
CA SER A 113 -7.48 -2.44 3.36
C SER A 113 -6.74 -1.70 2.26
N LEU A 114 -6.66 -0.39 2.38
CA LEU A 114 -5.90 0.46 1.47
C LEU A 114 -4.94 1.32 2.28
N SER A 115 -3.67 1.29 1.92
CA SER A 115 -2.60 2.03 2.57
C SER A 115 -1.95 2.97 1.56
N PHE A 116 -2.05 4.26 1.84
CA PHE A 116 -1.43 5.33 1.10
C PHE A 116 -0.18 5.78 1.83
N ILE A 117 0.98 5.67 1.19
CA ILE A 117 2.25 6.06 1.82
C ILE A 117 2.94 7.19 1.07
N ASN A 118 3.79 7.95 1.75
CA ASN A 118 4.55 9.06 1.17
C ASN A 118 3.69 10.12 0.47
N PHE A 119 2.50 10.39 0.98
CA PHE A 119 1.69 11.44 0.41
C PHE A 119 2.23 12.82 0.77
N GLN A 120 2.43 13.66 -0.24
CA GLN A 120 2.45 15.09 -0.01
C GLN A 120 1.04 15.55 0.34
N LYS A 121 0.95 16.44 1.32
CA LYS A 121 -0.32 16.90 1.90
C LYS A 121 -1.23 17.55 0.86
N GLU A 122 -0.68 18.40 0.01
CA GLU A 122 -1.37 19.11 -1.05
C GLU A 122 -1.93 18.11 -2.08
N THR A 123 -1.10 17.14 -2.48
CA THR A 123 -1.48 16.08 -3.41
C THR A 123 -2.61 15.23 -2.82
N PHE A 124 -2.52 14.86 -1.54
CA PHE A 124 -3.59 14.10 -0.87
C PHE A 124 -4.91 14.87 -0.85
N HIS A 125 -4.86 16.16 -0.49
CA HIS A 125 -6.04 17.02 -0.50
C HIS A 125 -6.66 17.12 -1.90
N GLN A 126 -5.84 17.29 -2.94
CA GLN A 126 -6.30 17.29 -4.33
C GLN A 126 -6.97 15.97 -4.72
N TYR A 127 -6.42 14.83 -4.33
CA TYR A 127 -7.05 13.52 -4.56
C TYR A 127 -8.41 13.40 -3.87
N LEU A 128 -8.54 13.81 -2.62
CA LEU A 128 -9.80 13.73 -1.88
C LEU A 128 -10.88 14.67 -2.42
N THR A 129 -10.48 15.80 -3.00
CA THR A 129 -11.42 16.81 -3.53
C THR A 129 -11.78 16.58 -5.00
N GLY A 130 -10.84 16.08 -5.80
CA GLY A 130 -10.98 15.97 -7.25
C GLY A 130 -11.29 14.56 -7.76
N ASN A 131 -10.93 13.49 -7.04
CA ASN A 131 -11.02 12.13 -7.56
C ASN A 131 -12.29 11.41 -7.05
N THR A 132 -13.31 11.33 -7.91
CA THR A 132 -14.59 10.69 -7.61
C THR A 132 -14.49 9.18 -7.42
N ILE A 133 -13.51 8.52 -8.05
CA ILE A 133 -13.36 7.06 -8.01
C ILE A 133 -12.70 6.62 -6.72
N LEU A 134 -11.69 7.36 -6.27
CA LEU A 134 -11.14 7.16 -4.93
C LEU A 134 -12.25 7.30 -3.88
N ARG A 135 -13.11 8.33 -4.00
CA ARG A 135 -14.28 8.48 -3.11
C ARG A 135 -15.21 7.27 -3.15
N PHE A 136 -15.54 6.76 -4.33
CA PHE A 136 -16.39 5.58 -4.47
C PHE A 136 -15.80 4.34 -3.79
N LEU A 137 -14.52 4.05 -4.03
CA LEU A 137 -13.82 2.91 -3.42
C LEU A 137 -13.80 3.03 -1.90
N LEU A 138 -13.46 4.21 -1.37
CA LEU A 138 -13.42 4.49 0.06
C LEU A 138 -14.80 4.36 0.74
N MET A 139 -15.88 4.64 0.02
CA MET A 139 -17.24 4.60 0.58
C MET A 139 -17.86 3.20 0.59
N ASP A 140 -17.54 2.34 -0.38
CA ASP A 140 -18.27 1.10 -0.61
C ASP A 140 -17.50 -0.19 -0.27
N GLN A 141 -16.17 -0.15 -0.29
CA GLN A 141 -15.36 -1.38 -0.20
C GLN A 141 -14.41 -1.40 1.00
N ILE A 142 -13.72 -0.29 1.25
CA ILE A 142 -12.62 -0.23 2.21
C ILE A 142 -13.12 -0.23 3.66
N LYS A 143 -12.57 -1.13 4.47
CA LYS A 143 -12.80 -1.20 5.92
C LYS A 143 -11.68 -0.55 6.73
N HIS A 144 -10.47 -0.61 6.19
CA HIS A 144 -9.25 -0.09 6.82
C HIS A 144 -8.56 0.85 5.85
N LEU A 145 -8.47 2.13 6.20
CA LEU A 145 -7.71 3.11 5.44
C LEU A 145 -6.52 3.55 6.27
N VAL A 146 -5.32 3.45 5.71
CA VAL A 146 -4.09 4.00 6.28
C VAL A 146 -3.59 5.09 5.36
N VAL A 147 -3.27 6.25 5.90
CA VAL A 147 -2.70 7.38 5.17
C VAL A 147 -1.47 7.86 5.91
N GLU A 148 -0.31 7.73 5.28
CA GLU A 148 0.95 8.29 5.77
C GLU A 148 1.33 9.51 4.94
N ILE A 149 1.29 10.68 5.57
CA ILE A 149 1.64 11.96 4.96
C ILE A 149 3.09 12.30 5.32
N LYS A 150 3.87 12.65 4.30
CA LYS A 150 5.22 13.19 4.44
C LYS A 150 5.11 14.70 4.68
N ASN A 151 5.59 15.18 5.83
CA ASN A 151 5.55 16.59 6.14
C ASN A 151 6.73 17.32 5.48
N GLU A 152 6.42 18.30 4.63
CA GLU A 152 7.39 19.29 4.16
C GLU A 152 7.12 20.57 4.95
N THR A 153 8.01 20.89 5.89
CA THR A 153 7.89 21.98 6.86
C THR A 153 7.80 23.34 6.16
N THR A 154 6.58 23.79 5.88
CA THR A 154 6.30 25.18 5.49
C THR A 154 5.12 25.73 6.30
N ALA A 155 5.21 26.99 6.73
CA ALA A 155 4.21 27.63 7.58
C ALA A 155 2.80 27.76 6.93
N ALA A 156 2.67 27.51 5.62
CA ALA A 156 1.40 27.51 4.90
C ALA A 156 0.54 26.26 5.17
N THR A 157 1.02 25.29 5.96
CA THR A 157 0.45 23.94 6.05
C THR A 157 -0.66 23.77 7.09
N GLU A 158 -0.82 24.66 8.07
CA GLU A 158 -1.82 24.47 9.14
C GLU A 158 -3.27 24.54 8.65
N LEU A 159 -3.60 25.53 7.80
CA LEU A 159 -4.97 25.69 7.28
C LEU A 159 -5.34 24.50 6.35
N SER A 160 -4.38 24.04 5.56
CA SER A 160 -4.52 22.86 4.70
C SER A 160 -4.81 21.60 5.53
N TYR A 161 -4.18 21.46 6.70
CA TYR A 161 -4.39 20.31 7.60
C TYR A 161 -5.85 20.19 8.06
N LYS A 162 -6.39 21.30 8.57
CA LYS A 162 -7.76 21.34 9.09
C LYS A 162 -8.78 20.99 8.02
N ASN A 163 -8.55 21.46 6.79
CA ASN A 163 -9.40 21.14 5.65
C ASN A 163 -9.30 19.65 5.27
N THR A 164 -8.10 19.08 5.24
CA THR A 164 -7.90 17.64 4.98
C THR A 164 -8.60 16.78 6.04
N LEU A 165 -8.47 17.12 7.32
CA LEU A 165 -9.18 16.41 8.40
C LEU A 165 -10.71 16.53 8.27
N ASN A 166 -11.22 17.69 7.88
CA ASN A 166 -12.65 17.87 7.62
C ASN A 166 -13.14 17.02 6.46
N ILE A 167 -12.35 16.86 5.39
CA ILE A 167 -12.73 15.99 4.28
C ILE A 167 -12.66 14.52 4.69
N LEU A 168 -11.62 14.13 5.44
CA LEU A 168 -11.51 12.78 5.97
C LEU A 168 -12.68 12.44 6.92
N SER A 169 -13.10 13.37 7.76
CA SER A 169 -14.26 13.16 8.65
C SER A 169 -15.56 13.04 7.86
N LEU A 170 -15.74 13.79 6.78
CA LEU A 170 -16.87 13.63 5.87
C LEU A 170 -16.86 12.27 5.16
N ILE A 171 -15.68 11.80 4.72
CA ILE A 171 -15.52 10.47 4.11
C ILE A 171 -15.84 9.37 5.14
N LEU A 172 -15.33 9.50 6.37
CA LEU A 172 -15.64 8.59 7.46
C LEU A 172 -17.14 8.54 7.78
N PHE A 173 -17.79 9.69 7.83
CA PHE A 173 -19.23 9.78 8.10
C PHE A 173 -20.07 9.14 7.00
N SER A 174 -19.61 9.26 5.75
CA SER A 174 -20.35 8.79 4.58
C SER A 174 -20.05 7.33 4.21
N SER A 175 -18.90 6.80 4.63
CA SER A 175 -18.52 5.41 4.36
C SER A 175 -19.28 4.47 5.29
N LYS A 176 -20.01 3.51 4.72
CA LYS A 176 -20.75 2.51 5.49
C LYS A 176 -19.86 1.40 6.06
N ARG A 177 -18.64 1.25 5.52
CA ARG A 177 -17.77 0.11 5.82
C ARG A 177 -16.46 0.50 6.49
N LEU A 178 -16.04 1.76 6.40
CA LEU A 178 -14.79 2.21 6.99
C LEU A 178 -14.88 2.18 8.51
N THR A 179 -14.20 1.19 9.09
CA THR A 179 -14.14 0.94 10.54
C THR A 179 -12.89 1.52 11.19
N HIS A 180 -11.80 1.63 10.42
CA HIS A 180 -10.51 2.10 10.89
C HIS A 180 -9.92 3.10 9.91
N LEU A 181 -9.61 4.30 10.40
CA LEU A 181 -8.75 5.26 9.72
C LEU A 181 -7.51 5.50 10.57
N ILE A 182 -6.34 5.18 10.02
CA ILE A 182 -5.06 5.55 10.59
C ILE A 182 -4.49 6.65 9.73
N PHE A 183 -4.25 7.80 10.34
CA PHE A 183 -3.58 8.93 9.70
C PHE A 183 -2.28 9.17 10.45
N SER A 184 -1.15 8.98 9.79
CA SER A 184 0.16 9.28 10.35
C SER A 184 0.82 10.43 9.60
N GLU A 185 1.40 11.35 10.35
CA GLU A 185 2.21 12.43 9.80
C GLU A 185 3.65 12.21 10.23
N TRP A 186 4.53 12.02 9.26
CA TRP A 186 5.96 11.88 9.51
C TRP A 186 6.56 13.27 9.69
N SER A 187 6.87 13.64 10.93
CA SER A 187 7.75 14.76 11.26
C SER A 187 9.19 14.24 11.47
N SER A 188 10.18 15.14 11.39
CA SER A 188 11.58 14.78 11.63
C SER A 188 11.87 14.32 13.06
N GLU A 189 10.95 14.53 14.00
CA GLU A 189 11.21 14.29 15.42
C GLU A 189 10.36 13.15 16.01
N GLU A 190 9.17 12.85 15.49
CA GLU A 190 8.40 11.62 15.79
C GLU A 190 7.11 11.54 14.93
N PRO A 191 6.64 10.33 14.57
CA PRO A 191 5.39 10.18 13.81
C PRO A 191 4.17 10.43 14.72
N LEU A 192 3.35 11.42 14.37
CA LEU A 192 2.05 11.61 15.02
C LEU A 192 1.03 10.70 14.36
N ALA A 193 0.59 9.65 15.07
CA ALA A 193 -0.42 8.73 14.60
C ALA A 193 -1.79 9.06 15.22
N ILE A 194 -2.74 9.49 14.40
CA ILE A 194 -4.14 9.66 14.78
C ILE A 194 -4.91 8.44 14.29
N SER A 195 -5.45 7.66 15.24
CA SER A 195 -6.33 6.54 14.96
C SER A 195 -7.77 6.93 15.24
N ILE A 196 -8.62 6.90 14.21
CA ILE A 196 -10.06 7.14 14.34
C ILE A 196 -10.78 5.80 14.13
N PHE A 197 -11.54 5.40 15.14
CA PHE A 197 -12.34 4.18 15.14
C PHE A 197 -13.81 4.54 14.95
N ASN A 198 -14.44 3.98 13.91
CA ASN A 198 -15.87 4.18 13.67
C ASN A 198 -16.61 2.94 14.18
N HIS A 199 -17.19 3.03 15.38
CA HIS A 199 -18.04 1.96 15.90
C HIS A 199 -19.48 2.13 15.35
N PRO A 200 -20.10 1.11 14.74
CA PRO A 200 -21.42 1.23 14.12
C PRO A 200 -22.60 1.49 15.08
N THR A 201 -22.36 1.79 16.36
CA THR A 201 -23.39 2.00 17.36
C THR A 201 -23.05 3.18 18.29
N ALA A 202 -23.69 4.31 17.98
CA ALA A 202 -24.07 5.42 18.86
C ALA A 202 -22.99 6.28 19.58
N SER A 203 -23.23 7.59 19.45
CA SER A 203 -22.65 8.75 20.14
C SER A 203 -21.28 9.26 19.65
N CYS A 204 -21.27 10.53 19.26
CA CYS A 204 -20.08 11.30 18.95
C CYS A 204 -19.14 11.30 20.16
N VAL A 205 -18.05 10.54 20.07
CA VAL A 205 -16.93 10.68 21.00
C VAL A 205 -15.91 11.58 20.33
N SER A 206 -15.67 12.74 20.93
CA SER A 206 -14.55 13.62 20.60
C SER A 206 -13.26 12.83 20.82
N SER A 207 -12.50 12.58 19.76
CA SER A 207 -11.19 11.94 19.84
C SER A 207 -10.20 12.92 20.44
N THR A 208 -9.81 12.68 21.70
CA THR A 208 -8.68 13.35 22.37
C THR A 208 -7.39 12.90 21.70
N VAL A 209 -6.57 13.85 21.25
CA VAL A 209 -5.20 13.59 20.79
C VAL A 209 -4.38 13.17 22.00
N THR A 210 -4.03 11.89 22.11
CA THR A 210 -3.00 11.44 23.05
C THR A 210 -1.64 11.75 22.42
N GLN A 211 -1.01 12.84 22.85
CA GLN A 211 0.44 12.95 22.74
C GLN A 211 1.04 11.91 23.71
N LEU A 212 1.79 10.96 23.17
CA LEU A 212 2.65 10.10 23.97
C LEU A 212 3.87 10.96 24.37
N GLU A 213 4.00 11.25 25.66
CA GLU A 213 5.20 11.85 26.28
C GLU A 213 6.30 10.80 26.51
#